data_AF-A0A0E3S5W9-F1
#
_entry.id   AF-A0A0E3S5W9-F1
#
_cell.length_a   1.000
_cell.length_b   1.000
_cell.length_c   1.000
_cell.angle_alpha   90.00
_cell.angle_beta   90.00
_cell.angle_gamma   90.00
#
_symmetry.space_group_name_H-M   'P 1'
#
loop_
_entity.id
_entity.type
_entity.pdbx_description
1 polymer ?
#
loop_
_entity_poly.entity_id
_entity_poly.type
_entity_poly.pdbx_seq_one_letter_code
_entity_poly.pdbx_strand_id
1 'polypeptide(L)'
;MTLKRFNAVALAIFVLTLILALAGTCTAASVEIRGNPFDTGSTDAQNISWDFRSFGAFFFSANKYSNFLNGSGEHLYFEDSGNSPSIGKDNPSASTIDEGELIYTTRQLPSKYKVFSEEENVTKVSFFYTLPLFGKSYCAIDNDATNLARILYQQDESEKKTLRAGETWDIAGGYSLTLNGIDIEGDKCYFSLYRNSTELETAVISTDGTIDDRIFTAEDEFGDNASHIYFLTLVDSVFASADADFAVFKYTWLIDKDKPLSIDSGDEFGSFEVDQALENLIVMSNADIITINVDADRKTNITDEWYFKTSDAGKGSNGGYVIYPAKTIIVEEQKPGSSGTGAAGTNTSASTSDGVQMQEGNSTQTKAITENTSEKSEEVYSTSSEVQNEAEMPVAASSEAAASSGFGGFLAVFSLGSIAYCFKRSRI
;
A
#
# COMPACT_ATOMS: atom_id res chain seq x y z
N MET A 1 25.12 -25.17 49.01
CA MET A 1 23.87 -24.38 48.91
C MET A 1 22.89 -25.00 49.90
N THR A 2 22.24 -24.23 50.79
CA THR A 2 21.30 -24.81 51.77
C THR A 2 20.03 -25.30 51.06
N LEU A 3 19.40 -26.38 51.57
CA LEU A 3 18.21 -27.01 50.95
C LEU A 3 17.09 -26.00 50.64
N LYS A 4 16.95 -24.96 51.46
CA LYS A 4 16.02 -23.84 51.21
C LYS A 4 16.36 -22.99 49.98
N ARG A 5 17.65 -22.74 49.71
CA ARG A 5 18.10 -21.99 48.53
C ARG A 5 18.01 -22.83 47.25
N PHE A 6 18.18 -24.15 47.34
CA PHE A 6 17.97 -25.06 46.21
C PHE A 6 16.50 -25.11 45.79
N ASN A 7 15.57 -25.24 46.76
CA ASN A 7 14.13 -25.25 46.48
C ASN A 7 13.60 -23.92 45.92
N ALA A 8 14.14 -22.79 46.37
CA ALA A 8 13.77 -21.48 45.84
C ALA A 8 14.22 -21.29 44.38
N VAL A 9 15.42 -21.77 44.03
CA VAL A 9 15.93 -21.72 42.66
C VAL A 9 15.18 -22.70 41.74
N ALA A 10 14.87 -23.91 42.22
CA ALA A 10 14.07 -24.87 41.47
C ALA A 10 12.65 -24.36 41.20
N LEU A 11 12.02 -23.70 42.18
CA LEU A 11 10.70 -23.09 42.01
C LEU A 11 10.73 -21.90 41.04
N ALA A 12 11.77 -21.06 41.10
CA ALA A 12 11.94 -19.94 40.17
C ALA A 12 12.16 -20.41 38.72
N ILE A 13 12.95 -21.47 38.52
CA ILE A 13 13.15 -22.08 37.20
C ILE A 13 11.85 -22.70 36.69
N PHE A 14 11.10 -23.41 37.54
CA PHE A 14 9.82 -24.02 37.17
C PHE A 14 8.77 -22.96 36.79
N VAL A 15 8.68 -21.87 37.54
CA VAL A 15 7.78 -20.74 37.23
C VAL A 15 8.21 -20.04 35.94
N LEU A 16 9.50 -19.83 35.71
CA LEU A 16 10.00 -19.26 34.46
C LEU A 16 9.68 -20.16 33.25
N THR A 17 9.90 -21.47 33.35
CA THR A 17 9.56 -22.42 32.28
C THR A 17 8.04 -22.52 32.04
N LEU A 18 7.22 -22.36 33.08
CA LEU A 18 5.76 -22.36 32.95
C LEU A 18 5.25 -21.07 32.29
N ILE A 19 5.89 -19.92 32.56
CA ILE A 19 5.58 -18.64 31.90
C ILE A 19 5.99 -18.68 30.41
N LEU A 20 7.12 -19.29 30.07
CA LEU A 20 7.55 -19.49 28.68
C LEU A 20 6.69 -20.51 27.91
N ALA A 21 6.10 -21.51 28.59
CA ALA A 21 5.19 -22.46 27.96
C ALA A 21 3.75 -21.93 27.76
N LEU A 22 3.39 -20.83 28.44
CA LEU A 22 2.10 -20.14 28.30
C LEU A 22 2.15 -18.92 27.38
N ALA A 23 3.33 -18.52 26.93
CA ALA A 23 3.46 -17.63 25.79
C ALA A 23 3.09 -18.43 24.54
N GLY A 24 1.79 -18.52 24.25
CA GLY A 24 1.32 -19.02 22.97
C GLY A 24 2.09 -18.29 21.87
N THR A 25 2.73 -19.04 20.99
CA THR A 25 3.31 -18.47 19.79
C THR A 25 2.16 -17.89 19.00
N CYS A 26 1.97 -16.57 19.08
CA CYS A 26 1.15 -15.87 18.11
C CYS A 26 1.92 -15.97 16.78
N THR A 27 1.66 -17.04 16.04
CA THR A 27 2.17 -17.18 14.68
C THR A 27 1.38 -16.18 13.85
N ALA A 28 2.00 -15.04 13.53
CA ALA A 28 1.39 -14.07 12.64
C ALA A 28 1.00 -14.78 11.33
N ALA A 29 -0.28 -14.73 10.98
CA ALA A 29 -0.76 -15.37 9.77
C ALA A 29 -0.25 -14.57 8.56
N SER A 30 0.50 -15.22 7.68
CA SER A 30 0.92 -14.61 6.41
C SER A 30 -0.11 -14.88 5.33
N VAL A 31 -0.52 -13.85 4.62
CA VAL A 31 -1.45 -13.93 3.47
C VAL A 31 -0.68 -13.63 2.19
N GLU A 32 -0.86 -14.47 1.16
CA GLU A 32 -0.33 -14.22 -0.18
C GLU A 32 -1.38 -13.46 -1.01
N ILE A 33 -0.96 -12.33 -1.57
CA ILE A 33 -1.70 -11.63 -2.63
C ILE A 33 -1.03 -11.99 -3.95
N ARG A 34 -1.75 -12.70 -4.82
CA ARG A 34 -1.24 -13.17 -6.11
C ARG A 34 -1.79 -12.37 -7.28
N GLY A 35 -1.06 -12.36 -8.38
CA GLY A 35 -1.53 -11.94 -9.69
C GLY A 35 -2.25 -13.06 -10.43
N ASN A 36 -2.79 -12.71 -11.60
CA ASN A 36 -3.39 -13.64 -12.53
C ASN A 36 -2.30 -14.59 -13.05
N PRO A 37 -2.57 -15.90 -13.09
CA PRO A 37 -1.63 -16.87 -13.63
C PRO A 37 -1.60 -16.81 -15.15
N PHE A 38 -0.40 -16.97 -15.72
CA PHE A 38 -0.19 -17.24 -17.15
C PHE A 38 0.35 -18.65 -17.34
N ASP A 39 -0.18 -19.34 -18.35
CA ASP A 39 0.33 -20.63 -18.82
C ASP A 39 1.33 -20.37 -19.95
N THR A 40 2.62 -20.62 -19.69
CA THR A 40 3.69 -20.32 -20.65
C THR A 40 3.52 -21.06 -21.97
N GLY A 41 2.81 -22.19 -22.02
CA GLY A 41 2.56 -22.88 -23.30
C GLY A 41 1.39 -22.35 -24.11
N SER A 42 0.60 -21.43 -23.56
CA SER A 42 -0.58 -20.87 -24.22
C SER A 42 -0.50 -19.35 -24.40
N THR A 43 0.37 -18.68 -23.65
CA THR A 43 0.52 -17.22 -23.65
C THR A 43 1.77 -16.81 -24.42
N ASP A 44 1.62 -15.98 -25.44
CA ASP A 44 2.77 -15.36 -26.13
C ASP A 44 3.56 -14.49 -25.15
N ALA A 45 4.88 -14.43 -25.28
CA ALA A 45 5.76 -13.72 -24.36
C ALA A 45 5.32 -12.28 -24.09
N GLN A 46 4.99 -11.55 -25.16
CA GLN A 46 4.53 -10.15 -25.14
C GLN A 46 3.17 -9.94 -24.46
N ASN A 47 2.41 -11.02 -24.23
CA ASN A 47 1.13 -10.99 -23.54
C ASN A 47 1.25 -11.30 -22.04
N ILE A 48 2.46 -11.60 -21.54
CA ILE A 48 2.74 -11.78 -20.11
C ILE A 48 2.85 -10.39 -19.49
N SER A 49 1.76 -9.94 -18.88
CA SER A 49 1.62 -8.58 -18.36
C SER A 49 0.63 -8.52 -17.20
N TRP A 50 1.00 -7.79 -16.16
CA TRP A 50 0.21 -7.54 -14.97
C TRP A 50 0.04 -6.04 -14.71
N ASP A 51 -1.20 -5.63 -14.50
CA ASP A 51 -1.57 -4.28 -14.05
C ASP A 51 -2.54 -4.35 -12.87
N PHE A 52 -3.09 -3.21 -12.44
CA PHE A 52 -4.02 -3.11 -11.32
C PHE A 52 -5.24 -4.05 -11.38
N ARG A 53 -5.61 -4.55 -12.58
CA ARG A 53 -6.74 -5.49 -12.79
C ARG A 53 -6.32 -6.94 -12.60
N SER A 54 -5.05 -7.24 -12.77
CA SER A 54 -4.51 -8.60 -12.81
C SER A 54 -3.46 -8.86 -11.73
N PHE A 55 -3.08 -7.88 -10.89
CA PHE A 55 -2.27 -8.13 -9.70
C PHE A 55 -2.72 -7.27 -8.52
N GLY A 56 -3.38 -7.91 -7.55
CA GLY A 56 -3.97 -7.23 -6.39
C GLY A 56 -2.96 -6.64 -5.39
N ALA A 57 -1.66 -6.84 -5.60
CA ALA A 57 -0.62 -6.23 -4.77
C ALA A 57 -0.22 -4.83 -5.26
N PHE A 58 -0.57 -4.46 -6.51
CA PHE A 58 -0.42 -3.09 -6.97
C PHE A 58 -1.40 -2.17 -6.25
N PHE A 59 -1.01 -0.91 -6.10
CA PHE A 59 -1.87 0.12 -5.59
C PHE A 59 -3.09 0.30 -6.49
N PHE A 60 -4.27 0.36 -5.88
CA PHE A 60 -5.51 0.65 -6.57
C PHE A 60 -6.43 1.52 -5.72
N SER A 61 -7.04 2.52 -6.36
CA SER A 61 -8.09 3.34 -5.77
C SER A 61 -9.28 3.41 -6.72
N ALA A 62 -10.45 2.92 -6.28
CA ALA A 62 -11.63 2.79 -7.14
C ALA A 62 -12.08 4.12 -7.75
N ASN A 63 -11.98 5.22 -6.99
CA ASN A 63 -12.30 6.57 -7.47
C ASN A 63 -11.28 7.14 -8.49
N LYS A 64 -10.18 6.43 -8.77
CA LYS A 64 -9.16 6.77 -9.77
C LYS A 64 -9.14 5.80 -10.95
N TYR A 65 -10.17 4.96 -11.11
CA TYR A 65 -10.23 3.93 -12.16
C TYR A 65 -9.92 4.46 -13.57
N SER A 66 -10.43 5.64 -13.94
CA SER A 66 -10.14 6.27 -15.23
C SER A 66 -8.67 6.68 -15.40
N ASN A 67 -7.98 7.06 -14.33
CA ASN A 67 -6.55 7.37 -14.40
C ASN A 67 -5.74 6.10 -14.69
N PHE A 68 -6.06 5.00 -14.01
CA PHE A 68 -5.39 3.72 -14.25
C PHE A 68 -5.64 3.19 -15.67
N LEU A 69 -6.85 3.36 -16.23
CA LEU A 69 -7.12 3.02 -17.63
C LEU A 69 -6.29 3.86 -18.62
N ASN A 70 -5.89 5.07 -18.24
CA ASN A 70 -5.06 5.96 -19.04
C ASN A 70 -3.56 5.82 -18.75
N GLY A 71 -3.16 4.72 -18.11
CA GLY A 71 -1.75 4.35 -17.91
C GLY A 71 -1.12 4.83 -16.59
N SER A 72 -1.86 5.51 -15.70
CA SER A 72 -1.36 5.78 -14.35
C SER A 72 -1.21 4.50 -13.51
N GLY A 73 -0.37 4.54 -12.48
CA GLY A 73 -0.14 3.42 -11.57
C GLY A 73 0.94 2.47 -12.07
N GLU A 74 0.92 1.26 -11.53
CA GLU A 74 1.98 0.26 -11.69
C GLU A 74 1.65 -0.74 -12.80
N HIS A 75 2.68 -1.17 -13.52
CA HIS A 75 2.59 -2.16 -14.59
C HIS A 75 3.87 -3.00 -14.62
N LEU A 76 3.73 -4.31 -14.63
CA LEU A 76 4.83 -5.28 -14.72
C LEU A 76 4.60 -6.15 -15.96
N TYR A 77 5.56 -6.21 -16.87
CA TYR A 77 5.40 -6.96 -18.11
C TYR A 77 6.72 -7.54 -18.59
N PHE A 78 6.62 -8.48 -19.53
CA PHE A 78 7.75 -9.09 -20.19
C PHE A 78 7.91 -8.56 -21.62
N GLU A 79 9.14 -8.24 -22.02
CA GLU A 79 9.51 -7.86 -23.39
C GLU A 79 10.74 -8.66 -23.82
N ASP A 80 10.58 -9.51 -24.84
CA ASP A 80 11.66 -10.36 -25.37
C ASP A 80 12.76 -9.51 -26.04
N SER A 81 13.99 -9.67 -25.58
CA SER A 81 15.18 -9.01 -26.13
C SER A 81 15.76 -9.73 -27.36
N GLY A 82 15.36 -10.98 -27.60
CA GLY A 82 15.80 -11.83 -28.70
C GLY A 82 17.16 -12.51 -28.49
N ASN A 83 17.75 -12.41 -27.29
CA ASN A 83 19.07 -12.96 -26.98
C ASN A 83 19.02 -14.46 -26.62
N SER A 84 17.91 -14.92 -26.02
CA SER A 84 17.67 -16.30 -25.62
C SER A 84 16.23 -16.73 -25.93
N PRO A 85 15.89 -18.03 -25.85
CA PRO A 85 14.51 -18.48 -25.90
C PRO A 85 13.68 -17.82 -24.78
N SER A 86 12.83 -16.86 -25.14
CA SER A 86 11.97 -16.14 -24.20
C SER A 86 10.89 -17.01 -23.56
N ILE A 87 10.48 -16.67 -22.34
CA ILE A 87 9.34 -17.32 -21.70
C ILE A 87 8.05 -17.07 -22.50
N GLY A 88 7.27 -18.12 -22.73
CA GLY A 88 6.01 -18.01 -23.46
C GLY A 88 5.83 -19.11 -24.50
N LYS A 89 4.77 -18.97 -25.30
CA LYS A 89 4.22 -20.06 -26.13
C LYS A 89 5.22 -20.66 -27.12
N ASP A 90 6.15 -19.86 -27.64
CA ASP A 90 7.17 -20.33 -28.58
C ASP A 90 8.26 -21.17 -27.89
N ASN A 91 8.54 -20.90 -26.61
CA ASN A 91 9.47 -21.68 -25.79
C ASN A 91 8.83 -22.01 -24.43
N PRO A 92 7.84 -22.93 -24.40
CA PRO A 92 6.99 -23.14 -23.22
C PRO A 92 7.75 -23.56 -21.97
N SER A 93 8.89 -24.24 -22.15
CA SER A 93 9.75 -24.74 -21.06
C SER A 93 10.88 -23.78 -20.66
N ALA A 94 11.03 -22.63 -21.34
CA ALA A 94 12.02 -21.63 -20.97
C ALA A 94 11.74 -21.10 -19.56
N SER A 95 12.78 -20.97 -18.75
CA SER A 95 12.70 -20.54 -17.35
C SER A 95 13.75 -19.48 -17.03
N THR A 96 14.26 -18.82 -18.06
CA THR A 96 15.22 -17.72 -17.95
C THR A 96 14.57 -16.48 -18.49
N ILE A 97 14.68 -15.39 -17.74
CA ILE A 97 14.39 -14.02 -18.17
C ILE A 97 15.75 -13.35 -18.27
N ASP A 98 16.13 -12.90 -19.46
CA ASP A 98 17.41 -12.23 -19.67
C ASP A 98 17.38 -10.80 -19.08
N GLU A 99 18.56 -10.20 -18.93
CA GLU A 99 18.71 -8.79 -18.53
C GLU A 99 17.80 -7.88 -19.38
N GLY A 100 17.06 -7.01 -18.73
CA GLY A 100 16.16 -6.05 -19.38
C GLY A 100 14.80 -6.58 -19.82
N GLU A 101 14.51 -7.89 -19.71
CA GLU A 101 13.28 -8.47 -20.26
C GLU A 101 12.06 -8.39 -19.33
N LEU A 102 12.26 -8.29 -18.02
CA LEU A 102 11.19 -8.02 -17.06
C LEU A 102 11.20 -6.53 -16.74
N ILE A 103 10.12 -5.85 -17.12
CA ILE A 103 10.01 -4.39 -17.01
C ILE A 103 8.91 -4.03 -16.02
N TYR A 104 9.24 -3.15 -15.09
CA TYR A 104 8.32 -2.51 -14.17
C TYR A 104 8.24 -1.02 -14.49
N THR A 105 7.01 -0.52 -14.66
CA THR A 105 6.77 0.92 -14.82
C THR A 105 5.81 1.42 -13.77
N THR A 106 5.99 2.68 -13.37
CA THR A 106 5.01 3.39 -12.56
C THR A 106 4.82 4.84 -12.98
N ARG A 107 3.57 5.28 -13.01
CA ARG A 107 3.17 6.64 -13.39
C ARG A 107 2.31 7.31 -12.32
N GLN A 108 2.49 8.61 -12.19
CA GLN A 108 1.80 9.39 -11.17
C GLN A 108 0.27 9.43 -11.35
N LEU A 109 -0.40 9.76 -10.24
CA LEU A 109 -1.82 9.94 -10.09
C LEU A 109 -2.09 11.31 -9.44
N PRO A 110 -2.92 12.18 -10.03
CA PRO A 110 -3.34 13.41 -9.38
C PRO A 110 -4.32 13.11 -8.25
N SER A 111 -4.13 13.75 -7.11
CA SER A 111 -4.98 13.67 -5.92
C SER A 111 -5.38 15.07 -5.47
N LYS A 112 -6.61 15.22 -4.97
CA LYS A 112 -7.10 16.50 -4.45
C LYS A 112 -6.79 16.57 -2.96
N TYR A 113 -6.37 17.73 -2.48
CA TYR A 113 -6.46 17.99 -1.05
C TYR A 113 -7.94 17.93 -0.63
N LYS A 114 -8.24 17.31 0.51
CA LYS A 114 -9.62 17.16 0.96
C LYS A 114 -10.33 18.50 1.15
N VAL A 115 -9.63 19.51 1.69
CA VAL A 115 -10.21 20.86 1.79
C VAL A 115 -10.64 21.41 0.42
N PHE A 116 -9.88 21.14 -0.64
CA PHE A 116 -10.23 21.59 -2.00
C PHE A 116 -11.40 20.80 -2.63
N SER A 117 -11.61 19.54 -2.23
CA SER A 117 -12.73 18.74 -2.75
C SER A 117 -14.02 18.95 -1.97
N GLU A 118 -13.93 19.21 -0.67
CA GLU A 118 -15.08 19.25 0.24
C GLU A 118 -15.58 20.66 0.56
N GLU A 119 -14.74 21.69 0.42
CA GLU A 119 -15.14 23.09 0.69
C GLU A 119 -15.25 23.91 -0.60
N GLU A 120 -16.23 24.81 -0.63
CA GLU A 120 -16.44 25.71 -1.77
C GLU A 120 -15.48 26.90 -1.73
N ASN A 121 -15.10 27.41 -2.90
CA ASN A 121 -14.28 28.63 -3.08
C ASN A 121 -12.85 28.56 -2.52
N VAL A 122 -12.30 27.36 -2.33
CA VAL A 122 -10.89 27.17 -1.98
C VAL A 122 -10.00 27.49 -3.19
N THR A 123 -9.04 28.39 -3.01
CA THR A 123 -8.06 28.75 -4.05
C THR A 123 -6.60 28.61 -3.59
N LYS A 124 -6.37 28.48 -2.27
CA LYS A 124 -5.02 28.38 -1.69
C LYS A 124 -4.30 27.08 -2.03
N VAL A 125 -5.04 25.97 -2.12
CA VAL A 125 -4.51 24.66 -2.52
C VAL A 125 -5.48 23.96 -3.45
N SER A 126 -4.97 23.02 -4.25
CA SER A 126 -5.82 22.29 -5.21
C SER A 126 -5.50 20.79 -5.24
N PHE A 127 -4.37 20.44 -5.84
CA PHE A 127 -3.95 19.05 -6.05
C PHE A 127 -2.53 18.82 -5.55
N PHE A 128 -2.23 17.56 -5.28
CA PHE A 128 -0.89 17.00 -5.15
C PHE A 128 -0.83 15.73 -5.98
N TYR A 129 0.37 15.28 -6.33
CA TYR A 129 0.51 14.04 -7.10
C TYR A 129 1.00 12.92 -6.20
N THR A 130 0.60 11.71 -6.54
CA THR A 130 1.02 10.50 -5.86
C THR A 130 1.63 9.53 -6.83
N LEU A 131 2.67 8.81 -6.41
CA LEU A 131 3.30 7.74 -7.18
C LEU A 131 3.17 6.43 -6.40
N PRO A 132 2.48 5.43 -6.95
CA PRO A 132 2.60 4.05 -6.48
C PRO A 132 3.99 3.48 -6.76
N LEU A 133 4.60 2.83 -5.78
CA LEU A 133 5.88 2.15 -5.93
C LEU A 133 5.85 0.84 -5.13
N PHE A 134 5.84 -0.29 -5.83
CA PHE A 134 5.73 -1.64 -5.29
C PHE A 134 4.52 -1.84 -4.34
N GLY A 135 3.38 -1.28 -4.74
CA GLY A 135 2.11 -1.30 -4.00
C GLY A 135 2.00 -0.28 -2.87
N LYS A 136 3.01 0.56 -2.65
CA LYS A 136 3.00 1.64 -1.64
C LYS A 136 2.79 2.99 -2.33
N SER A 137 1.93 3.84 -1.79
CA SER A 137 1.69 5.17 -2.35
C SER A 137 2.56 6.22 -1.66
N TYR A 138 3.24 7.05 -2.47
CA TYR A 138 4.05 8.18 -2.04
C TYR A 138 3.45 9.48 -2.60
N CYS A 139 3.71 10.61 -1.94
CA CYS A 139 3.51 11.93 -2.52
C CYS A 139 4.70 12.25 -3.44
N ALA A 140 4.44 12.75 -4.64
CA ALA A 140 5.45 13.33 -5.52
C ALA A 140 5.67 14.80 -5.12
N ILE A 141 6.86 15.11 -4.65
CA ILE A 141 7.29 16.47 -4.29
C ILE A 141 7.43 17.26 -5.59
N ASP A 142 6.93 18.49 -5.63
CA ASP A 142 6.86 19.34 -6.83
C ASP A 142 6.21 18.69 -8.07
N ASN A 143 5.38 17.66 -7.88
CA ASN A 143 4.84 16.83 -8.98
C ASN A 143 5.91 16.07 -9.77
N ASP A 144 7.05 15.78 -9.15
CA ASP A 144 8.15 15.02 -9.72
C ASP A 144 8.21 13.59 -9.15
N ALA A 145 8.12 12.59 -10.02
CA ALA A 145 8.10 11.17 -9.65
C ALA A 145 9.46 10.68 -9.14
N THR A 146 10.53 11.45 -9.41
CA THR A 146 11.88 11.17 -8.95
C THR A 146 12.12 11.67 -7.53
N ASN A 147 11.23 12.51 -6.97
CA ASN A 147 11.34 13.07 -5.63
C ASN A 147 10.09 12.76 -4.82
N LEU A 148 10.18 11.79 -3.91
CA LEU A 148 9.03 11.22 -3.21
C LEU A 148 9.07 11.47 -1.71
N ALA A 149 7.91 11.70 -1.10
CA ALA A 149 7.74 11.70 0.35
C ALA A 149 6.65 10.71 0.77
N ARG A 150 6.87 10.05 1.91
CA ARG A 150 5.84 9.16 2.47
C ARG A 150 4.69 9.98 3.04
N ILE A 151 3.46 9.62 2.64
CA ILE A 151 2.26 10.18 3.26
C ILE A 151 2.11 9.58 4.65
N LEU A 152 2.09 10.43 5.68
CA LEU A 152 1.98 10.03 7.08
C LEU A 152 0.54 10.00 7.56
N TYR A 153 -0.26 10.97 7.12
CA TYR A 153 -1.63 11.14 7.58
C TYR A 153 -2.48 11.85 6.53
N GLN A 154 -3.70 11.36 6.33
CA GLN A 154 -4.75 12.01 5.56
C GLN A 154 -6.05 11.83 6.33
N GLN A 155 -6.67 12.94 6.74
CA GLN A 155 -7.94 12.92 7.44
C GLN A 155 -9.07 12.61 6.46
N ASP A 156 -9.97 11.70 6.83
CA ASP A 156 -11.18 11.45 6.05
C ASP A 156 -12.15 12.62 6.11
N GLU A 157 -13.00 12.78 5.08
CA GLU A 157 -13.93 13.91 4.96
C GLU A 157 -14.96 13.99 6.10
N SER A 158 -15.31 12.84 6.69
CA SER A 158 -16.25 12.75 7.80
C SER A 158 -15.60 12.95 9.17
N GLU A 159 -14.27 12.88 9.25
CA GLU A 159 -13.52 12.98 10.49
C GLU A 159 -13.33 14.43 10.92
N LYS A 160 -13.29 14.64 12.23
CA LYS A 160 -13.00 15.93 12.83
C LYS A 160 -12.08 15.73 14.02
N LYS A 161 -11.14 16.66 14.23
CA LYS A 161 -10.34 16.71 15.44
C LYS A 161 -10.74 17.93 16.26
N THR A 162 -11.31 17.70 17.44
CA THR A 162 -11.52 18.77 18.43
C THR A 162 -10.35 18.79 19.41
N LEU A 163 -9.80 19.98 19.66
CA LEU A 163 -8.80 20.22 20.71
C LEU A 163 -9.27 21.34 21.62
N ARG A 164 -9.16 21.14 22.92
CA ARG A 164 -9.30 22.21 23.92
C ARG A 164 -7.98 22.97 24.04
N ALA A 165 -8.05 24.20 24.53
CA ALA A 165 -6.85 24.98 24.83
C ALA A 165 -5.91 24.18 25.78
N GLY A 166 -4.65 24.06 25.38
CA GLY A 166 -3.62 23.26 26.04
C GLY A 166 -3.56 21.78 25.63
N GLU A 167 -4.50 21.28 24.82
CA GLU A 167 -4.47 19.90 24.34
C GLU A 167 -3.59 19.72 23.09
N THR A 168 -2.93 18.56 23.03
CA THR A 168 -2.09 18.14 21.91
C THR A 168 -2.73 16.97 21.16
N TRP A 169 -2.73 17.06 19.84
CA TRP A 169 -3.02 15.98 18.93
C TRP A 169 -1.73 15.35 18.41
N ASP A 170 -1.45 14.12 18.81
CA ASP A 170 -0.44 13.30 18.14
C ASP A 170 -0.99 12.81 16.79
N ILE A 171 -0.41 13.30 15.69
CA ILE A 171 -0.92 13.06 14.33
C ILE A 171 -0.32 11.76 13.79
N ALA A 172 0.95 11.80 13.38
CA ALA A 172 1.66 10.65 12.85
C ALA A 172 3.17 10.91 12.78
N GLY A 173 3.97 9.84 12.85
CA GLY A 173 5.41 9.90 12.64
C GLY A 173 6.22 10.70 13.65
N GLY A 174 5.61 11.27 14.70
CA GLY A 174 6.25 12.21 15.63
C GLY A 174 5.87 13.68 15.38
N TYR A 175 4.97 13.95 14.42
CA TYR A 175 4.31 15.24 14.29
C TYR A 175 3.11 15.33 15.25
N SER A 176 2.95 16.49 15.87
CA SER A 176 1.82 16.78 16.75
C SER A 176 1.40 18.24 16.65
N LEU A 177 0.12 18.53 16.91
CA LEU A 177 -0.43 19.89 16.90
C LEU A 177 -1.02 20.21 18.27
N THR A 178 -0.60 21.31 18.88
CA THR A 178 -1.12 21.78 20.17
C THR A 178 -1.96 23.03 19.96
N LEU A 179 -3.23 23.00 20.40
CA LEU A 179 -4.02 24.22 20.47
C LEU A 179 -3.57 25.01 21.70
N ASN A 180 -2.88 26.12 21.50
CA ASN A 180 -2.34 26.89 22.62
C ASN A 180 -3.43 27.74 23.29
N GLY A 181 -4.37 28.26 22.50
CA GLY A 181 -5.55 28.93 23.04
C GLY A 181 -6.41 29.58 21.97
N ILE A 182 -7.39 30.32 22.46
CA ILE A 182 -8.39 31.05 21.68
C ILE A 182 -8.37 32.51 22.14
N ASP A 183 -8.63 33.43 21.21
CA ASP A 183 -8.69 34.84 21.54
C ASP A 183 -9.96 35.20 22.34
N ILE A 184 -9.97 36.42 22.87
CA ILE A 184 -11.03 36.89 23.77
C ILE A 184 -12.37 37.02 23.02
N GLU A 185 -12.32 37.32 21.72
CA GLU A 185 -13.50 37.48 20.87
C GLU A 185 -14.08 36.11 20.45
N GLY A 186 -13.28 35.04 20.49
CA GLY A 186 -13.71 33.67 20.23
C GLY A 186 -13.73 33.32 18.74
N ASP A 187 -13.15 34.16 17.88
CA ASP A 187 -13.08 33.99 16.43
C ASP A 187 -11.68 33.59 15.95
N LYS A 188 -10.65 33.64 16.82
CA LYS A 188 -9.28 33.24 16.46
C LYS A 188 -8.75 32.17 17.38
N CYS A 189 -8.06 31.20 16.79
CA CYS A 189 -7.25 30.25 17.54
C CYS A 189 -5.77 30.45 17.22
N TYR A 190 -4.92 30.12 18.18
CA TYR A 190 -3.49 30.03 17.97
C TYR A 190 -2.99 28.66 18.40
N PHE A 191 -2.23 28.01 17.53
CA PHE A 191 -1.74 26.65 17.72
C PHE A 191 -0.32 26.50 17.19
N SER A 192 0.36 25.47 17.65
CA SER A 192 1.74 25.18 17.26
C SER A 192 1.86 23.77 16.73
N LEU A 193 2.56 23.62 15.61
CA LEU A 193 2.95 22.35 15.02
C LEU A 193 4.33 21.96 15.55
N TYR A 194 4.48 20.70 15.95
CA TYR A 194 5.71 20.16 16.52
C TYR A 194 6.19 18.94 15.75
N ARG A 195 7.50 18.69 15.85
CA ARG A 195 8.18 17.45 15.45
C ARG A 195 9.06 16.97 16.59
N ASN A 196 8.75 15.82 17.16
CA ASN A 196 9.49 15.23 18.30
C ASN A 196 9.72 16.26 19.43
N SER A 197 8.66 16.97 19.81
CA SER A 197 8.67 18.04 20.82
C SER A 197 9.44 19.33 20.46
N THR A 198 10.04 19.42 19.28
CA THR A 198 10.58 20.68 18.75
C THR A 198 9.48 21.43 18.01
N GLU A 199 9.25 22.68 18.38
CA GLU A 199 8.29 23.55 17.67
C GLU A 199 8.80 23.82 16.26
N LEU A 200 7.96 23.57 15.26
CA LEU A 200 8.24 23.87 13.87
C LEU A 200 7.69 25.24 13.50
N GLU A 201 6.40 25.43 13.75
CA GLU A 201 5.67 26.63 13.34
C GLU A 201 4.50 26.90 14.28
N THR A 202 4.19 28.19 14.47
CA THR A 202 3.04 28.66 15.24
C THR A 202 2.17 29.52 14.34
N ALA A 203 0.87 29.25 14.35
CA ALA A 203 -0.11 29.93 13.52
C ALA A 203 -1.18 30.61 14.36
N VAL A 204 -1.73 31.71 13.84
CA VAL A 204 -2.95 32.36 14.33
C VAL A 204 -3.95 32.37 13.19
N ILE A 205 -5.09 31.71 13.38
CA ILE A 205 -6.11 31.53 12.34
C ILE A 205 -7.44 32.10 12.84
N SER A 206 -8.03 32.99 12.05
CA SER A 206 -9.38 33.53 12.27
C SER A 206 -10.42 32.76 11.48
N THR A 207 -11.56 32.47 12.09
CA THR A 207 -12.71 31.85 11.42
C THR A 207 -13.67 32.84 10.76
N ASP A 208 -13.46 34.14 10.94
CA ASP A 208 -14.29 35.21 10.36
C ASP A 208 -13.87 35.60 8.93
N GLY A 209 -12.77 35.02 8.44
CA GLY A 209 -12.23 35.23 7.09
C GLY A 209 -12.86 34.34 6.01
N THR A 210 -12.22 34.34 4.84
CA THR A 210 -12.53 33.40 3.75
C THR A 210 -12.13 31.98 4.13
N ILE A 211 -12.55 30.99 3.34
CA ILE A 211 -12.11 29.60 3.56
C ILE A 211 -10.59 29.46 3.47
N ASP A 212 -9.94 30.22 2.58
CA ASP A 212 -8.49 30.18 2.40
C ASP A 212 -7.73 30.75 3.62
N ASP A 213 -8.29 31.78 4.27
CA ASP A 213 -7.74 32.35 5.51
C ASP A 213 -7.75 31.35 6.67
N ARG A 214 -8.63 30.34 6.59
CA ARG A 214 -8.82 29.30 7.60
C ARG A 214 -7.95 28.07 7.36
N ILE A 215 -7.27 28.00 6.22
CA ILE A 215 -6.35 26.92 5.86
C ILE A 215 -4.96 27.32 6.33
N PHE A 216 -4.38 26.51 7.21
CA PHE A 216 -2.97 26.59 7.56
C PHE A 216 -2.16 25.61 6.72
N THR A 217 -1.02 26.08 6.22
CA THR A 217 -0.02 25.29 5.49
C THR A 217 1.33 25.55 6.14
N ALA A 218 2.09 24.48 6.38
CA ALA A 218 3.48 24.58 6.77
C ALA A 218 4.37 24.12 5.62
N GLU A 219 5.40 24.90 5.33
CA GLU A 219 6.33 24.69 4.24
C GLU A 219 7.77 24.62 4.77
N ASP A 220 8.62 23.84 4.11
CA ASP A 220 10.04 23.72 4.42
C ASP A 220 10.81 23.29 3.17
N GLU A 221 12.13 23.43 3.18
CA GLU A 221 13.00 22.98 2.08
C GLU A 221 13.34 21.48 2.24
N PHE A 222 12.92 20.63 1.30
CA PHE A 222 13.24 19.20 1.29
C PHE A 222 13.06 18.54 -0.08
N GLY A 223 13.75 17.42 -0.31
CA GLY A 223 13.70 16.67 -1.57
C GLY A 223 14.58 17.26 -2.66
N ASP A 224 14.18 18.42 -3.19
CA ASP A 224 14.79 19.08 -4.36
C ASP A 224 15.48 20.41 -4.03
N ASN A 225 15.58 20.76 -2.74
CA ASN A 225 16.07 22.05 -2.23
C ASN A 225 15.17 23.26 -2.56
N ALA A 226 13.88 23.04 -2.80
CA ALA A 226 12.86 24.07 -2.84
C ALA A 226 11.87 23.92 -1.68
N SER A 227 11.14 25.00 -1.39
CA SER A 227 10.14 25.05 -0.32
C SER A 227 8.85 24.37 -0.76
N HIS A 228 8.43 23.36 -0.01
CA HIS A 228 7.23 22.56 -0.31
C HIS A 228 6.32 22.43 0.90
N ILE A 229 5.00 22.34 0.64
CA ILE A 229 4.01 22.07 1.69
C ILE A 229 4.22 20.64 2.20
N TYR A 230 4.49 20.49 3.49
CA TYR A 230 4.54 19.19 4.15
C TYR A 230 3.37 18.94 5.10
N PHE A 231 2.67 20.00 5.50
CA PHE A 231 1.52 19.93 6.38
C PHE A 231 0.44 20.92 5.94
N LEU A 232 -0.81 20.47 5.99
CA LEU A 232 -1.97 21.31 5.77
C LEU A 232 -3.08 20.93 6.75
N THR A 233 -3.83 21.92 7.24
CA THR A 233 -5.08 21.68 7.98
C THR A 233 -6.06 22.84 7.83
N LEU A 234 -7.36 22.55 7.84
CA LEU A 234 -8.42 23.55 7.94
C LEU A 234 -8.82 23.75 9.41
N VAL A 235 -8.96 24.99 9.86
CA VAL A 235 -9.67 25.34 11.10
C VAL A 235 -11.16 25.50 10.78
N ASP A 236 -11.97 24.49 11.12
CA ASP A 236 -13.40 24.37 10.83
C ASP A 236 -14.27 25.25 11.74
N SER A 237 -13.88 25.40 13.00
CA SER A 237 -14.56 26.31 13.93
C SER A 237 -13.71 26.57 15.16
N VAL A 238 -13.98 27.69 15.80
CA VAL A 238 -13.42 28.10 17.08
C VAL A 238 -14.61 28.37 18.00
N PHE A 239 -14.50 27.95 19.26
CA PHE A 239 -15.54 28.14 20.25
C PHE A 239 -14.90 28.58 21.55
N ALA A 240 -15.30 29.75 22.04
CA ALA A 240 -14.94 30.27 23.35
C ALA A 240 -16.18 30.36 24.24
N SER A 241 -16.06 29.92 25.49
CA SER A 241 -17.14 30.05 26.48
C SER A 241 -16.58 30.15 27.89
N ALA A 242 -17.43 30.44 28.87
CA ALA A 242 -17.00 30.51 30.27
C ALA A 242 -16.43 29.19 30.80
N ASP A 243 -16.84 28.05 30.24
CA ASP A 243 -16.51 26.72 30.74
C ASP A 243 -15.53 25.94 29.84
N ALA A 244 -15.42 26.32 28.56
CA ALA A 244 -14.62 25.59 27.58
C ALA A 244 -14.25 26.43 26.36
N ASP A 245 -12.96 26.36 26.02
CA ASP A 245 -12.36 26.91 24.81
C ASP A 245 -11.81 25.77 23.95
N PHE A 246 -12.32 25.61 22.72
CA PHE A 246 -11.85 24.58 21.80
C PHE A 246 -11.90 25.01 20.33
N ALA A 247 -11.07 24.37 19.51
CA ALA A 247 -11.09 24.50 18.06
C ALA A 247 -11.32 23.13 17.40
N VAL A 248 -11.92 23.14 16.21
CA VAL A 248 -12.16 21.96 15.39
C VAL A 248 -11.29 22.05 14.15
N PHE A 249 -10.50 21.00 13.91
CA PHE A 249 -9.62 20.84 12.76
C PHE A 249 -10.16 19.77 11.83
N LYS A 250 -10.04 20.02 10.52
CA LYS A 250 -10.47 19.12 9.43
C LYS A 250 -9.44 19.07 8.32
N TYR A 251 -9.59 18.04 7.48
CA TYR A 251 -8.86 17.84 6.24
C TYR A 251 -7.34 17.91 6.40
N THR A 252 -6.85 17.47 7.56
CA THR A 252 -5.42 17.46 7.84
C THR A 252 -4.69 16.50 6.91
N TRP A 253 -3.61 16.98 6.29
CA TRP A 253 -2.74 16.22 5.40
C TRP A 253 -1.29 16.42 5.81
N LEU A 254 -0.51 15.34 5.83
CA LEU A 254 0.86 15.36 6.32
C LEU A 254 1.74 14.36 5.56
N ILE A 255 2.91 14.81 5.12
CA ILE A 255 4.00 13.97 4.57
C ILE A 255 5.25 14.03 5.45
N ASP A 256 6.11 13.03 5.32
CA ASP A 256 7.38 12.91 6.03
C ASP A 256 8.49 13.71 5.32
N LYS A 257 8.63 15.00 5.66
CA LYS A 257 9.62 15.89 5.02
C LYS A 257 11.07 15.51 5.32
N ASP A 258 11.31 14.81 6.43
CA ASP A 258 12.67 14.54 6.93
C ASP A 258 13.34 13.35 6.21
N LYS A 259 12.58 12.58 5.43
CA LYS A 259 13.04 11.35 4.74
C LYS A 259 12.51 11.30 3.31
N PRO A 260 12.86 12.27 2.45
CA PRO A 260 12.56 12.18 1.04
C PRO A 260 13.28 10.97 0.43
N LEU A 261 12.64 10.34 -0.54
CA LEU A 261 13.21 9.30 -1.39
C LEU A 261 13.46 9.93 -2.76
N SER A 262 14.73 10.03 -3.13
CA SER A 262 15.13 10.39 -4.49
C SER A 262 15.31 9.11 -5.31
N ILE A 263 14.92 9.13 -6.59
CA ILE A 263 15.05 8.02 -7.53
C ILE A 263 15.80 8.53 -8.76
N ASP A 264 17.02 8.05 -8.92
CA ASP A 264 17.88 8.36 -10.05
C ASP A 264 18.01 7.15 -10.99
N SER A 265 18.40 7.40 -12.24
CA SER A 265 18.77 6.32 -13.16
C SER A 265 19.98 5.56 -12.62
N GLY A 266 19.91 4.22 -12.66
CA GLY A 266 20.89 3.32 -12.05
C GLY A 266 20.61 2.95 -10.60
N ASP A 267 19.58 3.51 -9.96
CA ASP A 267 19.16 3.06 -8.62
C ASP A 267 18.60 1.63 -8.69
N GLU A 268 18.89 0.82 -7.66
CA GLU A 268 18.48 -0.58 -7.59
C GLU A 268 17.29 -0.80 -6.63
N PHE A 269 16.30 -1.58 -7.07
CA PHE A 269 15.14 -2.01 -6.30
C PHE A 269 14.95 -3.53 -6.39
N GLY A 270 15.67 -4.27 -5.54
CA GLY A 270 15.68 -5.73 -5.62
C GLY A 270 16.45 -6.20 -6.85
N SER A 271 15.78 -6.89 -7.77
CA SER A 271 16.34 -7.30 -9.06
C SER A 271 16.23 -6.23 -10.13
N PHE A 272 15.52 -5.13 -9.89
CA PHE A 272 15.34 -4.05 -10.85
C PHE A 272 16.41 -2.96 -10.72
N GLU A 273 16.81 -2.38 -11.84
CA GLU A 273 17.58 -1.13 -11.94
C GLU A 273 16.74 -0.08 -12.68
N VAL A 274 16.85 1.19 -12.30
CA VAL A 274 16.12 2.30 -12.93
C VAL A 274 16.72 2.67 -14.28
N ASP A 275 16.02 2.30 -15.35
CA ASP A 275 16.38 2.69 -16.72
C ASP A 275 16.07 4.17 -17.00
N GLN A 276 14.92 4.65 -16.51
CA GLN A 276 14.45 6.01 -16.74
C GLN A 276 13.78 6.58 -15.49
N ALA A 277 14.26 7.75 -15.06
CA ALA A 277 13.67 8.56 -14.01
C ALA A 277 13.20 9.90 -14.65
N LEU A 278 11.89 10.02 -14.87
CA LEU A 278 11.25 11.19 -15.47
C LEU A 278 10.24 11.80 -14.50
N GLU A 279 9.91 13.08 -14.68
CA GLU A 279 8.98 13.83 -13.82
C GLU A 279 7.64 13.10 -13.57
N ASN A 280 7.13 12.30 -14.52
CA ASN A 280 5.83 11.62 -14.39
C ASN A 280 5.88 10.09 -14.55
N LEU A 281 7.07 9.51 -14.72
CA LEU A 281 7.26 8.09 -15.06
C LEU A 281 8.60 7.59 -14.51
N ILE A 282 8.55 6.44 -13.85
CA ILE A 282 9.73 5.63 -13.58
C ILE A 282 9.63 4.33 -14.39
N VAL A 283 10.71 3.97 -15.08
CA VAL A 283 10.88 2.68 -15.79
C VAL A 283 12.06 1.97 -15.17
N MET A 284 11.86 0.71 -14.83
CA MET A 284 12.90 -0.16 -14.30
C MET A 284 12.86 -1.50 -15.04
N SER A 285 14.03 -2.12 -15.22
CA SER A 285 14.16 -3.44 -15.80
C SER A 285 15.09 -4.29 -14.96
N ASN A 286 15.03 -5.62 -15.10
CA ASN A 286 15.90 -6.47 -14.30
C ASN A 286 17.37 -6.32 -14.73
N ALA A 287 18.22 -5.97 -13.76
CA ALA A 287 19.65 -5.67 -13.98
C ALA A 287 20.48 -6.92 -14.34
N ASP A 288 20.03 -8.09 -13.88
CA ASP A 288 20.67 -9.38 -14.11
C ASP A 288 19.65 -10.41 -14.61
N ILE A 289 20.17 -11.49 -15.19
CA ILE A 289 19.38 -12.66 -15.58
C ILE A 289 18.61 -13.24 -14.38
N ILE A 290 17.30 -13.44 -14.54
CA ILE A 290 16.45 -14.11 -13.55
C ILE A 290 16.19 -15.55 -14.00
N THR A 291 16.67 -16.52 -13.22
CA THR A 291 16.31 -17.94 -13.40
C THR A 291 15.08 -18.28 -12.56
N ILE A 292 13.96 -18.54 -13.22
CA ILE A 292 12.70 -18.95 -12.61
C ILE A 292 12.83 -20.37 -12.07
N ASN A 293 12.59 -20.52 -10.77
CA ASN A 293 12.42 -21.85 -10.18
C ASN A 293 11.06 -22.43 -10.61
N VAL A 294 11.07 -23.55 -11.33
CA VAL A 294 9.90 -24.27 -11.85
C VAL A 294 9.53 -25.52 -11.05
N ASP A 295 10.00 -25.61 -9.80
CA ASP A 295 9.51 -26.60 -8.83
C ASP A 295 8.30 -26.02 -8.08
N ALA A 296 7.27 -26.83 -7.87
CA ALA A 296 6.05 -26.38 -7.20
C ALA A 296 6.32 -25.68 -5.86
N ASP A 297 5.60 -24.58 -5.66
CA ASP A 297 5.60 -23.75 -4.46
C ASP A 297 6.95 -23.10 -4.11
N ARG A 298 7.96 -23.17 -5.00
CA ARG A 298 9.17 -22.37 -4.86
C ARG A 298 8.93 -20.94 -5.29
N LYS A 299 9.60 -20.03 -4.58
CA LYS A 299 9.58 -18.59 -4.84
C LYS A 299 10.83 -18.21 -5.60
N THR A 300 10.67 -17.41 -6.64
CA THR A 300 11.76 -16.67 -7.29
C THR A 300 11.59 -15.20 -6.91
N ASN A 301 12.40 -14.69 -5.99
CA ASN A 301 12.26 -13.31 -5.51
C ASN A 301 12.63 -12.31 -6.60
N ILE A 302 11.87 -11.22 -6.69
CA ILE A 302 12.09 -10.08 -7.58
C ILE A 302 12.47 -8.86 -6.74
N THR A 303 11.79 -8.66 -5.61
CA THR A 303 12.12 -7.66 -4.60
C THR A 303 12.03 -8.32 -3.21
N ASP A 304 12.27 -7.55 -2.15
CA ASP A 304 12.08 -8.03 -0.77
C ASP A 304 10.63 -8.47 -0.49
N GLU A 305 9.67 -7.88 -1.20
CA GLU A 305 8.24 -8.14 -0.99
C GLU A 305 7.62 -8.96 -2.12
N TRP A 306 8.15 -8.89 -3.35
CA TRP A 306 7.57 -9.52 -4.54
C TRP A 306 8.39 -10.71 -5.03
N TYR A 307 7.69 -11.73 -5.50
CA TYR A 307 8.27 -12.94 -6.04
C TYR A 307 7.37 -13.56 -7.10
N PHE A 308 7.94 -14.33 -8.02
CA PHE A 308 7.18 -15.27 -8.83
C PHE A 308 6.97 -16.59 -8.08
N LYS A 309 5.80 -17.17 -8.27
CA LYS A 309 5.53 -18.59 -8.00
C LYS A 309 5.16 -19.29 -9.29
N THR A 310 5.51 -20.57 -9.36
CA THR A 310 5.27 -21.42 -10.52
C THR A 310 4.56 -22.72 -10.12
N SER A 311 3.94 -23.36 -11.11
CA SER A 311 3.67 -24.81 -11.06
C SER A 311 4.94 -25.61 -11.34
N ASP A 312 4.88 -26.92 -11.14
CA ASP A 312 5.93 -27.82 -11.65
C ASP A 312 6.10 -27.66 -13.18
N ALA A 313 7.33 -27.88 -13.65
CA ALA A 313 7.62 -28.03 -15.07
C ALA A 313 6.71 -29.08 -15.74
N GLY A 314 6.22 -28.77 -16.95
CA GLY A 314 5.32 -29.63 -17.72
C GLY A 314 3.86 -29.64 -17.26
N LYS A 315 3.47 -28.84 -16.25
CA LYS A 315 2.07 -28.71 -15.81
C LYS A 315 1.28 -27.64 -16.55
N GLY A 316 1.96 -26.79 -17.33
CA GLY A 316 1.34 -25.92 -18.33
C GLY A 316 1.10 -26.65 -19.64
N SER A 317 0.46 -25.97 -20.59
CA SER A 317 0.24 -26.48 -21.94
C SER A 317 1.58 -26.67 -22.67
N ASN A 318 1.61 -27.54 -23.67
CA ASN A 318 2.78 -27.73 -24.55
C ASN A 318 4.12 -28.01 -23.81
N GLY A 319 4.06 -28.60 -22.61
CA GLY A 319 5.24 -28.88 -21.79
C GLY A 319 5.76 -27.69 -20.97
N GLY A 320 4.98 -26.60 -20.89
CA GLY A 320 5.31 -25.42 -20.10
C GLY A 320 4.89 -25.52 -18.64
N TYR A 321 4.72 -24.36 -18.01
CA TYR A 321 4.32 -24.21 -16.60
C TYR A 321 3.43 -22.99 -16.43
N VAL A 322 2.81 -22.87 -15.26
CA VAL A 322 2.01 -21.72 -14.88
C VAL A 322 2.85 -20.79 -14.00
N ILE A 323 2.83 -19.48 -14.26
CA ILE A 323 3.58 -18.47 -13.50
C ILE A 323 2.67 -17.31 -13.06
N TYR A 324 2.91 -16.76 -11.87
CA TYR A 324 2.27 -15.53 -11.39
C TYR A 324 3.15 -14.76 -10.39
N PRO A 325 3.10 -13.41 -10.36
CA PRO A 325 3.73 -12.61 -9.33
C PRO A 325 2.89 -12.64 -8.06
N ALA A 326 3.54 -12.50 -6.91
CA ALA A 326 2.90 -12.52 -5.61
C ALA A 326 3.65 -11.69 -4.58
N LYS A 327 2.91 -11.24 -3.56
CA LYS A 327 3.40 -10.54 -2.38
C LYS A 327 2.91 -11.24 -1.12
N THR A 328 3.78 -11.45 -0.14
CA THR A 328 3.37 -11.93 1.18
C THR A 328 3.16 -10.76 2.13
N ILE A 329 2.01 -10.71 2.82
CA ILE A 329 1.70 -9.73 3.85
C ILE A 329 1.55 -10.45 5.19
N ILE A 330 2.15 -9.91 6.25
CA ILE A 330 2.00 -10.43 7.60
C ILE A 330 0.79 -9.73 8.23
N VAL A 331 -0.24 -10.49 8.59
CA VAL A 331 -1.39 -9.97 9.34
C VAL A 331 -1.07 -10.08 10.82
N GLU A 332 -0.77 -8.94 11.44
CA GLU A 332 -0.73 -8.87 12.90
C GLU A 332 -2.17 -8.86 13.43
N GLU A 333 -2.54 -9.85 14.26
CA GLU A 333 -3.82 -9.82 14.96
C GLU A 333 -3.86 -8.58 15.86
N GLN A 334 -4.77 -7.65 15.56
CA GLN A 334 -5.07 -6.57 16.50
C GLN A 334 -5.66 -7.20 17.76
N LYS A 335 -4.87 -7.17 18.85
CA LYS A 335 -5.36 -7.47 20.19
C LYS A 335 -6.56 -6.54 20.46
N PRO A 336 -7.74 -7.04 20.84
CA PRO A 336 -8.87 -6.18 21.16
C PRO A 336 -8.44 -5.20 22.25
N GLY A 337 -8.46 -3.92 21.92
CA GLY A 337 -8.19 -2.85 22.88
C GLY A 337 -9.15 -3.01 24.05
N SER A 338 -8.61 -3.01 25.26
CA SER A 338 -9.38 -2.91 26.49
C SER A 338 -10.21 -1.64 26.42
N SER A 339 -11.50 -1.76 26.08
CA SER A 339 -12.44 -0.67 26.25
C SER A 339 -12.53 -0.36 27.74
N GLY A 340 -11.99 0.80 28.12
CA GLY A 340 -12.27 1.37 29.42
C GLY A 340 -13.77 1.60 29.54
N THR A 341 -14.41 0.90 30.47
CA THR A 341 -15.78 1.15 30.92
C THR A 341 -15.91 2.59 31.41
N GLY A 342 -16.38 3.47 30.53
CA GLY A 342 -16.98 4.76 30.87
C GLY A 342 -18.49 4.65 30.66
N ALA A 343 -19.24 4.64 31.75
CA ALA A 343 -20.70 4.55 31.74
C ALA A 343 -21.32 5.74 30.99
N ALA A 344 -21.99 5.47 29.88
CA ALA A 344 -22.86 6.43 29.20
C ALA A 344 -24.32 6.04 29.46
N GLY A 345 -25.03 6.95 30.14
CA GLY A 345 -26.45 6.85 30.44
C GLY A 345 -27.30 6.88 29.17
N THR A 346 -28.35 6.08 29.24
CA THR A 346 -29.45 5.91 28.29
C THR A 346 -30.07 7.23 27.87
N ASN A 347 -30.33 7.40 26.57
CA ASN A 347 -31.60 7.95 26.10
C ASN A 347 -31.88 7.48 24.66
N THR A 348 -32.89 6.62 24.58
CA THR A 348 -33.51 6.07 23.37
C THR A 348 -34.57 7.04 22.87
N SER A 349 -34.52 7.41 21.59
CA SER A 349 -35.71 7.82 20.84
C SER A 349 -35.70 7.09 19.51
N ALA A 350 -36.67 6.19 19.38
CA ALA A 350 -36.95 5.39 18.20
C ALA A 350 -37.71 6.21 17.16
N SER A 351 -37.35 6.03 15.89
CA SER A 351 -38.18 6.46 14.76
C SER A 351 -38.41 5.26 13.85
N THR A 352 -39.67 4.87 13.80
CA THR A 352 -40.26 3.79 13.02
C THR A 352 -40.12 4.00 11.51
N SER A 353 -39.77 2.92 10.83
CA SER A 353 -39.89 2.74 9.39
C SER A 353 -41.35 2.51 8.99
N ASP A 354 -41.84 3.26 8.02
CA ASP A 354 -42.93 2.84 7.14
C ASP A 354 -42.54 3.21 5.71
N GLY A 355 -42.59 2.23 4.81
CA GLY A 355 -42.36 2.43 3.38
C GLY A 355 -43.59 2.96 2.67
N VAL A 356 -43.41 3.44 1.43
CA VAL A 356 -44.18 3.04 0.24
C VAL A 356 -43.68 3.80 -1.01
N GLN A 357 -43.71 3.04 -2.09
CA GLN A 357 -43.46 3.19 -3.53
C GLN A 357 -43.60 4.54 -4.26
N MET A 358 -42.66 4.72 -5.22
CA MET A 358 -42.81 5.02 -6.67
C MET A 358 -44.11 5.67 -7.19
N GLN A 359 -43.98 6.84 -7.84
CA GLN A 359 -44.65 7.10 -9.13
C GLN A 359 -43.99 8.24 -9.94
N GLU A 360 -43.88 8.00 -11.26
CA GLU A 360 -43.37 8.88 -12.31
C GLU A 360 -44.16 10.19 -12.49
N GLY A 361 -43.46 11.23 -12.97
CA GLY A 361 -44.04 12.46 -13.50
C GLY A 361 -43.02 13.26 -14.29
N ASN A 362 -42.92 12.96 -15.59
CA ASN A 362 -42.09 13.62 -16.60
C ASN A 362 -42.40 15.13 -16.76
N SER A 363 -41.37 15.98 -16.86
CA SER A 363 -41.44 17.18 -17.72
C SER A 363 -40.06 17.74 -18.07
N THR A 364 -39.81 17.73 -19.38
CA THR A 364 -38.68 18.25 -20.15
C THR A 364 -38.59 19.79 -20.12
N GLN A 365 -37.38 20.36 -20.03
CA GLN A 365 -36.95 21.38 -21.00
C GLN A 365 -35.43 21.63 -21.00
N THR A 366 -34.80 21.05 -22.03
CA THR A 366 -33.49 21.39 -22.58
C THR A 366 -33.51 22.80 -23.20
N LYS A 367 -32.44 23.57 -23.00
CA LYS A 367 -32.11 24.73 -23.84
C LYS A 367 -30.77 24.48 -24.52
N ALA A 368 -30.81 24.46 -25.85
CA ALA A 368 -29.69 24.21 -26.74
C ALA A 368 -28.75 25.42 -26.86
N ILE A 369 -27.46 25.14 -27.10
CA ILE A 369 -26.59 25.97 -27.94
C ILE A 369 -25.85 25.03 -28.90
N THR A 370 -25.99 25.34 -30.18
CA THR A 370 -25.36 24.70 -31.34
C THR A 370 -24.15 25.55 -31.74
N GLU A 371 -23.00 24.93 -31.99
CA GLU A 371 -22.09 25.35 -33.07
C GLU A 371 -21.50 24.12 -33.76
N ASN A 372 -21.70 24.06 -35.08
CA ASN A 372 -21.09 23.12 -36.02
C ASN A 372 -19.69 23.61 -36.39
N THR A 373 -18.79 22.69 -36.76
CA THR A 373 -18.05 22.73 -38.04
C THR A 373 -17.41 21.34 -38.31
N SER A 374 -17.74 20.80 -39.49
CA SER A 374 -17.13 19.66 -40.20
C SER A 374 -15.61 19.84 -40.42
N GLU A 375 -14.77 18.83 -40.72
CA GLU A 375 -14.86 17.98 -41.92
C GLU A 375 -13.78 16.86 -41.89
N LYS A 376 -14.22 15.62 -42.20
CA LYS A 376 -13.67 14.64 -43.16
C LYS A 376 -12.25 14.07 -43.00
N SER A 377 -12.17 12.74 -42.88
CA SER A 377 -11.50 11.86 -43.86
C SER A 377 -11.77 10.36 -43.59
N GLU A 378 -11.59 9.59 -44.66
CA GLU A 378 -12.22 8.33 -45.03
C GLU A 378 -11.48 7.06 -44.55
N GLU A 379 -12.28 6.07 -44.16
CA GLU A 379 -12.33 4.65 -44.59
C GLU A 379 -11.06 3.80 -44.91
N VAL A 380 -11.06 2.62 -44.24
CA VAL A 380 -10.96 1.25 -44.80
C VAL A 380 -9.57 0.61 -44.96
N TYR A 381 -9.31 -0.47 -44.20
CA TYR A 381 -9.39 -1.86 -44.72
C TYR A 381 -9.48 -2.88 -43.59
N SER A 382 -10.61 -3.60 -43.55
CA SER A 382 -10.83 -4.85 -42.84
C SER A 382 -10.79 -5.97 -43.87
N THR A 383 -10.03 -7.02 -43.61
CA THR A 383 -10.20 -8.30 -44.30
C THR A 383 -10.34 -9.42 -43.28
N SER A 384 -11.57 -9.91 -43.24
CA SER A 384 -12.03 -11.16 -42.67
C SER A 384 -11.43 -12.36 -43.42
N SER A 385 -11.23 -13.48 -42.73
CA SER A 385 -11.37 -14.82 -43.30
C SER A 385 -11.77 -15.80 -42.21
N GLU A 386 -12.87 -16.50 -42.47
CA GLU A 386 -13.59 -17.39 -41.60
C GLU A 386 -12.96 -18.79 -41.43
N VAL A 387 -13.42 -19.39 -40.34
CA VAL A 387 -13.41 -20.77 -39.85
C VAL A 387 -13.93 -21.80 -40.88
N GLN A 388 -13.43 -23.04 -40.82
CA GLN A 388 -14.19 -24.31 -40.66
C GLN A 388 -13.21 -25.50 -40.79
N ASN A 389 -13.08 -26.48 -39.88
CA ASN A 389 -13.98 -27.38 -39.14
C ASN A 389 -13.71 -28.82 -39.63
N GLU A 390 -13.30 -29.74 -38.76
CA GLU A 390 -13.97 -31.05 -38.54
C GLU A 390 -13.14 -32.00 -37.68
N ALA A 391 -13.90 -32.88 -37.00
CA ALA A 391 -13.56 -33.69 -35.84
C ALA A 391 -13.21 -35.14 -36.20
N GLU A 392 -12.59 -35.88 -35.27
CA GLU A 392 -13.15 -37.08 -34.61
C GLU A 392 -12.12 -37.82 -33.74
N MET A 393 -12.59 -38.34 -32.59
CA MET A 393 -11.91 -39.19 -31.59
C MET A 393 -11.93 -40.69 -32.05
N PRO A 394 -11.65 -41.73 -31.21
CA PRO A 394 -10.95 -41.85 -29.91
C PRO A 394 -9.89 -42.99 -29.91
N VAL A 395 -9.27 -43.29 -28.74
CA VAL A 395 -9.30 -44.61 -28.05
C VAL A 395 -8.04 -44.84 -27.19
N ALA A 396 -8.30 -45.42 -26.01
CA ALA A 396 -7.46 -46.27 -25.14
C ALA A 396 -6.89 -45.65 -23.87
N ALA A 397 -7.60 -45.95 -22.78
CA ALA A 397 -7.14 -45.93 -21.41
C ALA A 397 -6.01 -46.96 -21.18
N SER A 398 -5.09 -46.64 -20.28
CA SER A 398 -4.57 -47.62 -19.32
C SER A 398 -4.18 -46.93 -18.02
N SER A 399 -4.66 -47.53 -16.93
CA SER A 399 -4.42 -47.19 -15.54
C SER A 399 -3.10 -47.75 -15.06
N GLU A 400 -2.38 -47.02 -14.20
CA GLU A 400 -1.68 -47.65 -13.08
C GLU A 400 -1.48 -46.65 -11.94
N ALA A 401 -1.88 -47.08 -10.74
CA ALA A 401 -1.76 -46.38 -9.48
C ALA A 401 -0.72 -47.10 -8.61
N ALA A 402 0.20 -46.34 -8.00
CA ALA A 402 0.98 -46.66 -6.80
C ALA A 402 2.07 -45.57 -6.66
N ALA A 403 2.48 -45.06 -5.50
CA ALA A 403 2.11 -45.28 -4.12
C ALA A 403 2.63 -44.08 -3.29
N SER A 404 1.96 -43.83 -2.17
CA SER A 404 2.35 -42.93 -1.10
C SER A 404 3.61 -43.39 -0.36
N SER A 405 4.50 -42.45 -0.01
CA SER A 405 5.44 -42.54 1.12
C SER A 405 6.00 -41.13 1.37
N GLY A 406 6.12 -40.56 2.55
CA GLY A 406 5.86 -40.99 3.91
C GLY A 406 6.23 -39.82 4.83
N PHE A 407 5.46 -39.65 5.89
CA PHE A 407 5.76 -38.79 7.03
C PHE A 407 7.15 -39.11 7.60
N GLY A 408 7.94 -38.08 7.90
CA GLY A 408 9.23 -38.20 8.59
C GLY A 408 9.51 -36.96 9.40
N GLY A 409 8.96 -36.90 10.62
CA GLY A 409 9.31 -35.87 11.60
C GLY A 409 10.72 -36.07 12.13
N PHE A 410 11.41 -34.96 12.41
CA PHE A 410 12.59 -34.96 13.26
C PHE A 410 12.45 -33.87 14.31
N LEU A 411 12.23 -34.30 15.55
CA LEU A 411 12.47 -33.54 16.75
C LEU A 411 13.86 -33.90 17.31
N ALA A 412 14.58 -32.83 17.67
CA ALA A 412 15.49 -32.68 18.80
C ALA A 412 16.80 -33.48 18.85
N VAL A 413 17.93 -32.75 18.92
CA VAL A 413 18.90 -32.85 20.02
C VAL A 413 19.56 -31.48 20.27
N PHE A 414 19.25 -30.84 21.41
CA PHE A 414 20.10 -29.81 22.01
C PHE A 414 21.26 -30.48 22.76
N SER A 415 22.49 -30.03 22.55
CA SER A 415 23.63 -30.36 23.42
C SER A 415 24.20 -29.09 24.06
N LEU A 416 23.68 -28.75 25.25
CA LEU A 416 24.30 -27.79 26.16
C LEU A 416 25.31 -28.52 27.02
N GLY A 417 26.57 -28.54 26.57
CA GLY A 417 27.70 -29.03 27.36
C GLY A 417 28.78 -27.97 27.41
N SER A 418 28.77 -27.09 28.42
CA SER A 418 29.94 -26.34 28.93
C SER A 418 29.58 -25.39 30.10
N ILE A 419 29.12 -25.92 31.24
CA ILE A 419 29.29 -25.23 32.54
C ILE A 419 29.77 -26.27 33.56
N ALA A 420 30.99 -26.74 33.36
CA ALA A 420 31.73 -27.55 34.33
C ALA A 420 33.19 -27.07 34.36
N TYR A 421 33.40 -25.78 34.66
CA TYR A 421 34.75 -25.22 34.84
C TYR A 421 34.90 -24.26 36.04
N CYS A 422 34.01 -24.32 37.05
CA CYS A 422 34.12 -23.43 38.22
C CYS A 422 34.29 -24.11 39.59
N PHE A 423 34.65 -25.40 39.67
CA PHE A 423 35.01 -26.01 40.97
C PHE A 423 36.21 -26.95 40.88
N LYS A 424 37.40 -26.38 40.62
CA LYS A 424 38.67 -27.02 40.94
C LYS A 424 39.47 -26.13 41.91
N ARG A 425 39.09 -26.14 43.18
CA ARG A 425 39.98 -26.08 44.37
C ARG A 425 39.16 -25.89 45.63
N SER A 426 39.04 -26.95 46.44
CA SER A 426 39.00 -26.90 47.90
C SER A 426 39.08 -28.32 48.45
N ARG A 427 40.28 -28.69 48.96
CA ARG A 427 40.62 -29.86 49.79
C ARG A 427 40.68 -31.20 49.03
N ILE A 428 41.79 -31.94 48.98
CA ILE A 428 43.01 -32.01 49.83
C ILE A 428 44.22 -31.39 49.12
#